data_AF-A0A735IN07-F1
#
_entry.id   AF-A0A735IN07-F1
#
_cell.length_a   1.000
_cell.length_b   1.000
_cell.length_c   1.000
_cell.angle_alpha   90.00
_cell.angle_beta   90.00
_cell.angle_gamma   90.00
#
_symmetry.space_group_name_H-M   'P 1'
#
loop_
_entity.id
_entity.type
_entity.pdbx_description
1 polymer ?
#
loop_
_entity_poly.entity_id
_entity_poly.type
_entity_poly.pdbx_seq_one_letter_code
_entity_poly.pdbx_strand_id
1 'polypeptide(L)'
;MAKAPRKTAEFIDTAGNETDTVNPNVVTLDKPIKRAGQTIDKVTLIEPNAGTLRGVSLAAVAQSEVDALIKVLPRMTYPALTAQELTAMNLPDMLSLAAKVIGFLSP
;
A
#
# COMPACT_ATOMS: atom_id res chain seq x y z
N MET A 1 -7.82 -16.56 -31.56
CA MET A 1 -7.25 -17.16 -30.34
C MET A 1 -6.49 -16.08 -29.59
N ALA A 2 -7.06 -15.60 -28.47
CA ALA A 2 -6.38 -14.94 -27.36
C ALA A 2 -7.45 -14.75 -26.28
N LYS A 3 -7.61 -15.77 -25.43
CA LYS A 3 -8.58 -15.78 -24.34
C LYS A 3 -8.03 -14.88 -23.24
N ALA A 4 -8.70 -13.76 -22.96
CA ALA A 4 -8.37 -12.90 -21.83
C ALA A 4 -8.29 -13.73 -20.54
N PRO A 5 -7.32 -13.47 -19.64
CA PRO A 5 -7.18 -14.24 -18.41
C PRO A 5 -8.42 -14.00 -17.54
N ARG A 6 -9.08 -15.10 -17.18
CA ARG A 6 -10.25 -15.10 -16.29
C ARG A 6 -9.79 -14.61 -14.91
N LYS A 7 -10.34 -13.48 -14.46
CA LYS A 7 -10.24 -13.02 -13.08
C LYS A 7 -10.95 -14.08 -12.21
N THR A 8 -10.19 -14.89 -11.48
CA THR A 8 -10.75 -15.81 -10.49
C THR A 8 -11.35 -14.95 -9.39
N ALA A 9 -12.68 -14.88 -9.32
CA ALA A 9 -13.37 -14.22 -8.22
C ALA A 9 -13.29 -15.14 -7.00
N GLU A 10 -12.51 -14.73 -6.00
CA GLU A 10 -12.50 -15.36 -4.68
C GLU A 10 -13.48 -14.58 -3.80
N PHE A 11 -14.57 -15.26 -3.39
CA PHE A 11 -15.61 -14.88 -2.44
C PHE A 11 -16.84 -14.10 -2.97
N ILE A 12 -18.02 -14.68 -2.70
CA ILE A 12 -19.36 -14.12 -2.91
C ILE A 12 -19.92 -13.63 -1.57
N ASP A 13 -20.61 -12.49 -1.54
CA ASP A 13 -21.40 -12.07 -0.37
C ASP A 13 -22.76 -12.78 -0.33
N THR A 14 -23.43 -12.74 0.82
CA THR A 14 -24.73 -13.39 1.08
C THR A 14 -25.87 -12.83 0.21
N ALA A 15 -25.65 -11.73 -0.52
CA ALA A 15 -26.64 -11.09 -1.40
C ALA A 15 -26.40 -11.36 -2.90
N GLY A 16 -25.34 -12.08 -3.27
CA GLY A 16 -25.08 -12.49 -4.65
C GLY A 16 -24.69 -11.35 -5.58
N ASN A 17 -24.22 -10.21 -5.04
CA ASN A 17 -23.74 -9.10 -5.86
C ASN A 17 -22.23 -9.24 -6.12
N GLU A 18 -21.85 -9.09 -7.39
CA GLU A 18 -20.46 -9.02 -7.85
C GLU A 18 -19.86 -7.67 -7.42
N THR A 19 -19.52 -7.56 -6.14
CA THR A 19 -18.68 -6.45 -5.69
C THR A 19 -17.25 -6.86 -5.96
N ASP A 20 -16.59 -6.15 -6.88
CA ASP A 20 -15.14 -6.03 -6.83
C ASP A 20 -14.83 -5.48 -5.44
N THR A 21 -14.52 -6.37 -4.50
CA THR A 21 -14.09 -6.00 -3.16
C THR A 21 -12.72 -5.36 -3.33
N VAL A 22 -12.73 -4.07 -3.70
CA VAL A 22 -11.55 -3.23 -3.72
C VAL A 22 -11.06 -3.21 -2.28
N ASN A 23 -10.10 -4.08 -1.96
CA ASN A 23 -9.47 -4.08 -0.65
C ASN A 23 -9.05 -2.64 -0.38
N PRO A 24 -9.64 -1.96 0.63
CA PRO A 24 -9.51 -0.52 0.82
C PRO A 24 -8.07 -0.12 1.14
N ASN A 25 -7.23 -1.09 1.51
CA ASN A 25 -5.84 -0.89 1.86
C ASN A 25 -4.90 -1.09 0.66
N VAL A 26 -5.40 -1.33 -0.55
CA VAL A 26 -4.58 -1.45 -1.75
C VAL A 26 -4.40 -0.09 -2.43
N VAL A 27 -3.15 0.26 -2.72
CA VAL A 27 -2.76 1.41 -3.53
C VAL A 27 -2.18 0.89 -4.84
N THR A 28 -2.73 1.36 -5.96
CA THR A 28 -2.14 1.12 -7.29
C THR A 28 -1.12 2.23 -7.55
N LEU A 29 0.10 1.84 -7.89
CA LEU A 29 1.17 2.78 -8.21
C LEU A 29 1.02 3.27 -9.65
N ASP A 30 1.11 4.59 -9.85
CA ASP A 30 1.20 5.20 -11.17
C ASP A 30 2.51 4.80 -11.85
N LYS A 31 3.60 4.69 -11.07
CA LYS A 31 4.90 4.20 -11.54
C LYS A 31 5.27 2.88 -10.87
N PRO A 32 5.06 1.74 -11.58
CA PRO A 32 5.40 0.43 -11.04
C PRO A 32 6.87 0.30 -10.66
N ILE A 33 7.12 -0.32 -9.52
CA ILE A 33 8.47 -0.60 -9.05
C ILE A 33 8.96 -1.89 -9.71
N LYS A 34 10.16 -1.84 -10.32
CA LYS A 34 10.76 -2.99 -10.99
C LYS A 34 11.86 -3.60 -10.11
N ARG A 35 11.64 -4.84 -9.69
CA ARG A 35 12.64 -5.70 -9.03
C ARG A 35 13.12 -6.77 -10.00
N ALA A 36 14.23 -7.42 -9.67
CA ALA A 36 14.72 -8.56 -10.43
C ALA A 36 13.67 -9.69 -10.41
N GLY A 37 12.94 -9.86 -11.52
CA GLY A 37 11.91 -10.89 -11.67
C GLY A 37 10.51 -10.52 -11.17
N GLN A 38 10.28 -9.30 -10.68
CA GLN A 38 8.96 -8.87 -10.20
C GLN A 38 8.68 -7.40 -10.56
N THR A 39 7.48 -7.13 -11.04
CA THR A 39 6.94 -5.77 -11.17
C THR A 39 5.86 -5.58 -10.12
N ILE A 40 5.96 -4.50 -9.36
CA ILE A 40 4.99 -4.15 -8.31
C ILE A 40 4.14 -3.00 -8.86
N ASP A 41 2.94 -3.32 -9.30
CA ASP A 41 1.90 -2.35 -9.71
C ASP A 41 0.98 -1.96 -8.55
N LYS A 42 0.83 -2.86 -7.57
CA LYS A 42 -0.05 -2.68 -6.42
C LYS A 42 0.68 -2.98 -5.12
N VAL A 43 0.39 -2.16 -4.12
CA VAL A 43 0.91 -2.30 -2.77
C VAL A 43 -0.28 -2.34 -1.82
N THR A 44 -0.35 -3.40 -1.01
CA THR A 44 -1.32 -3.51 0.06
C THR A 44 -0.71 -2.96 1.34
N LEU A 45 -1.38 -2.03 2.01
CA LEU A 45 -1.01 -1.58 3.35
C LEU A 45 -1.66 -2.49 4.40
N ILE A 46 -0.93 -2.72 5.48
CA ILE A 46 -1.35 -3.48 6.64
C ILE A 46 -1.58 -2.47 7.76
N GLU A 47 -2.67 -2.63 8.50
CA GLU A 47 -2.98 -1.75 9.64
C GLU A 47 -1.80 -1.72 10.64
N PRO A 48 -1.27 -0.53 10.96
CA PRO A 48 -0.11 -0.41 11.83
C PRO A 48 -0.50 -0.69 13.29
N ASN A 49 0.38 -1.38 14.00
CA ASN A 49 0.34 -1.42 15.47
C ASN A 49 1.47 -0.54 16.04
N ALA A 50 1.50 -0.38 17.37
CA ALA A 50 2.52 0.41 18.05
C ALA A 50 3.96 -0.05 17.75
N GLY A 51 4.17 -1.36 17.52
CA GLY A 51 5.47 -1.92 17.15
C GLY A 51 5.91 -1.52 15.74
N THR A 52 4.99 -1.42 14.79
CA THR A 52 5.24 -0.98 13.41
C THR A 52 5.90 0.40 13.37
N LEU A 53 5.42 1.32 14.21
CA LEU A 53 5.88 2.71 14.28
C LEU A 53 7.14 2.89 15.15
N ARG A 54 7.79 1.81 15.59
CA ARG A 54 8.98 1.92 16.46
C ARG A 54 10.09 2.74 15.79
N GLY A 55 10.63 3.72 16.51
CA GLY A 55 11.71 4.59 16.03
C GLY A 55 11.24 5.78 15.19
N VAL A 56 9.94 6.02 15.12
CA VAL A 56 9.34 7.28 14.63
C VAL A 56 8.33 7.80 15.65
N SER A 57 8.09 9.11 15.68
CA SER A 57 7.04 9.69 16.51
C SER A 57 5.69 9.56 15.80
N LEU A 58 4.60 9.38 16.57
CA LEU A 58 3.25 9.34 16.01
C LEU A 58 2.90 10.65 15.31
N ALA A 59 3.35 11.78 15.85
CA ALA A 59 3.16 13.10 15.27
C ALA A 59 3.79 13.21 13.86
N ALA A 60 5.01 12.71 13.66
CA ALA A 60 5.68 12.75 12.36
C ALA A 60 4.93 11.92 11.31
N VAL A 61 4.39 10.76 11.71
CA VAL A 61 3.55 9.94 10.82
C VAL A 61 2.23 10.66 10.52
N ALA A 62 1.58 11.24 11.52
CA ALA A 62 0.33 12.00 11.36
C ALA A 62 0.50 13.25 10.47
N GLN A 63 1.69 13.84 10.46
CA GLN A 63 2.05 14.97 9.59
C GLN A 63 2.55 14.52 8.21
N SER A 64 2.53 13.21 7.93
CA SER A 64 3.03 12.63 6.67
C SER A 64 4.49 13.02 6.37
N GLU A 65 5.34 13.09 7.39
CA GLU A 65 6.76 13.38 7.19
C GLU A 65 7.43 12.27 6.37
N VAL A 66 8.10 12.65 5.29
CA VAL A 66 8.67 11.72 4.31
C VAL A 66 9.68 10.77 4.97
N ASP A 67 10.55 11.27 5.85
CA ASP A 67 11.53 10.44 6.55
C ASP A 67 10.88 9.43 7.51
N ALA A 68 9.74 9.78 8.10
CA ALA A 68 8.97 8.87 8.94
C ALA A 68 8.30 7.80 8.08
N LEU A 69 7.67 8.19 6.97
CA LEU A 69 7.03 7.29 6.01
C LEU A 69 8.02 6.29 5.41
N ILE A 70 9.20 6.74 4.99
CA ILE A 70 10.29 5.87 4.47
C ILE A 70 10.68 4.79 5.48
N LYS A 71 10.63 5.09 6.79
CA LYS A 71 10.97 4.12 7.85
C LYS A 71 9.84 3.14 8.15
N VAL A 72 8.58 3.56 8.07
CA VAL A 72 7.44 2.72 8.49
C VAL A 72 6.83 1.91 7.36
N LEU A 73 6.73 2.47 6.15
CA LEU A 73 6.12 1.81 4.99
C LEU A 73 6.72 0.42 4.71
N PRO A 74 8.05 0.19 4.78
CA PRO A 74 8.63 -1.15 4.60
C PRO A 74 8.07 -2.23 5.53
N ARG A 75 7.56 -1.84 6.70
CA ARG A 75 7.07 -2.75 7.74
C ARG A 75 5.57 -3.02 7.64
N MET A 76 4.85 -2.22 6.88
CA MET A 76 3.40 -2.26 6.79
C MET A 76 2.89 -2.33 5.35
N THR A 77 3.75 -2.66 4.39
CA THR A 77 3.35 -2.87 3.00
C THR A 77 3.59 -4.31 2.57
N TYR A 78 2.77 -4.79 1.64
CA TYR A 78 2.95 -6.03 0.93
C TYR A 78 2.73 -5.82 -0.58
N PRO A 79 3.71 -6.14 -1.44
CA PRO A 79 5.07 -6.54 -1.12
C PRO A 79 5.80 -5.51 -0.24
N ALA A 80 6.70 -5.97 0.63
CA ALA A 80 7.47 -5.08 1.51
C ALA A 80 8.31 -4.15 0.63
N LEU A 81 8.09 -2.85 0.73
CA LEU A 81 8.86 -1.83 0.01
C LEU A 81 10.19 -1.60 0.71
N THR A 82 11.22 -1.21 -0.04
CA THR A 82 12.53 -0.86 0.53
C THR A 82 12.63 0.65 0.70
N ALA A 83 13.50 1.09 1.61
CA ALA A 83 13.78 2.52 1.77
C ALA A 83 14.27 3.16 0.46
N GLN A 84 15.10 2.46 -0.31
CA GLN A 84 15.62 2.95 -1.58
C GLN A 84 14.51 3.18 -2.61
N GLU A 85 13.55 2.26 -2.71
CA GLU A 85 12.41 2.40 -3.63
C GLU A 85 11.51 3.56 -3.21
N LEU A 86 11.29 3.75 -1.91
CA LEU A 86 10.50 4.86 -1.38
C LEU A 86 11.18 6.21 -1.61
N THR A 87 12.50 6.29 -1.44
CA THR A 87 13.27 7.51 -1.73
C THR A 87 13.28 7.84 -3.23
N ALA A 88 13.23 6.83 -4.11
CA ALA A 88 13.18 7.02 -5.56
C ALA A 88 11.76 7.15 -6.14
N MET A 89 10.72 7.06 -5.29
CA MET A 89 9.32 7.11 -5.70
C MET A 89 8.91 8.51 -6.16
N ASN A 90 7.95 8.59 -7.09
CA ASN A 90 7.31 9.84 -7.48
C ASN A 90 6.37 10.36 -6.38
N LEU A 91 6.19 11.68 -6.35
CA LEU A 91 5.37 12.35 -5.36
C LEU A 91 3.90 11.87 -5.30
N PRO A 92 3.19 11.61 -6.43
CA PRO A 92 1.81 11.15 -6.39
C PRO A 92 1.62 9.79 -5.70
N ASP A 93 2.53 8.84 -5.93
CA ASP A 93 2.45 7.51 -5.31
C ASP A 93 2.78 7.60 -3.82
N MET A 94 3.79 8.41 -3.45
CA MET A 94 4.11 8.67 -2.05
C MET A 94 2.93 9.30 -1.31
N LEU A 95 2.25 10.27 -1.93
CA LEU A 95 1.07 10.92 -1.35
C LEU A 95 -0.09 9.93 -1.18
N SER A 96 -0.28 9.03 -2.14
CA SER A 96 -1.32 8.00 -2.09
C SER A 96 -1.09 7.01 -0.95
N LEU A 97 0.16 6.59 -0.73
CA LEU A 97 0.54 5.77 0.43
C LEU A 97 0.35 6.53 1.74
N ALA A 98 0.79 7.79 1.81
CA ALA A 98 0.65 8.64 2.99
C ALA A 98 -0.82 8.82 3.39
N ALA A 99 -1.71 9.10 2.42
CA ALA A 99 -3.13 9.26 2.66
C ALA A 99 -3.76 8.01 3.31
N LYS A 100 -3.34 6.81 2.90
CA LYS A 100 -3.78 5.56 3.52
C LYS A 100 -3.24 5.38 4.93
N VAL A 101 -1.98 5.72 5.17
CA VAL A 101 -1.39 5.69 6.51
C VAL A 101 -2.13 6.62 7.47
N ILE A 102 -2.45 7.84 7.03
CA ILE A 102 -3.26 8.79 7.81
C ILE A 102 -4.66 8.25 8.06
N GLY A 103 -5.25 7.57 7.08
CA GLY A 103 -6.54 6.88 7.24
C GLY A 103 -6.56 5.89 8.40
N PHE A 104 -5.46 5.19 8.67
CA PHE A 104 -5.36 4.29 9.83
C PHE A 104 -5.21 5.00 11.17
N LEU A 105 -4.86 6.29 11.18
CA LEU A 105 -4.73 7.10 12.39
C LEU A 105 -6.03 7.85 12.76
N SER A 106 -7.04 7.80 11.89
CA SER A 106 -8.36 8.33 12.20
C SER A 106 -9.15 7.32 13.05
N PRO A 107 -9.76 7.74 14.17
CA PRO A 107 -10.61 6.88 14.99
C PRO A 107 -11.95 6.54 14.32
#